data_AF-X5E620-F1
#
_entry.id   AF-X5E620-F1
#
_cell.length_a   1.000
_cell.length_b   1.000
_cell.length_c   1.000
_cell.angle_alpha   90.00
_cell.angle_beta   90.00
_cell.angle_gamma   90.00
#
_symmetry.space_group_name_H-M   'P 1'
#
loop_
_entity.id
_entity.type
_entity.pdbx_description
1 polymer ?
#
loop_
_entity_poly.entity_id
_entity_poly.type
_entity_poly.pdbx_seq_one_letter_code
_entity_poly.pdbx_strand_id
1 'polypeptide(L)'
;MYTPPFSPLFATRPAASPAVRDVRSFNSAPAEQLTTLLSFMTASRELARTIVVGRPYLDAADVYSAASRALVTLPTPLLEGIVDAHRPVDRVPLVEDAWMAGKVSDDQLSDLREAALGYAAAQGHLFIADPAVWGSPEAVTMIPPRTGPDIGAVIDAVGEDIDRRLRLPGAQAWALTVAHLEESNRQKLVTLLER
;
A
#
# COMPACT_ATOMS: atom_id res chain seq x y z
N MET A 1 8.55 -7.26 -30.40
CA MET A 1 7.72 -7.50 -29.20
C MET A 1 8.62 -7.29 -28.00
N TYR A 2 8.43 -6.18 -27.29
CA TYR A 2 9.19 -5.87 -26.08
C TYR A 2 8.44 -6.49 -24.90
N THR A 3 8.98 -7.54 -24.31
CA THR A 3 8.44 -8.11 -23.08
C THR A 3 8.87 -7.18 -21.95
N PRO A 4 7.95 -6.51 -21.24
CA PRO A 4 8.34 -5.63 -20.14
C PRO A 4 9.11 -6.45 -19.09
N PRO A 5 10.18 -5.91 -18.50
CA PRO A 5 10.95 -6.63 -17.48
C PRO A 5 10.04 -6.91 -16.28
N PHE A 6 9.80 -8.20 -16.07
CA PHE A 6 9.09 -8.77 -14.93
C PHE A 6 9.77 -8.31 -13.64
N SER A 7 9.11 -7.44 -12.88
CA SER A 7 9.63 -6.96 -11.60
C SER A 7 9.37 -8.04 -10.54
N PRO A 8 10.39 -8.67 -9.94
CA PRO A 8 10.24 -9.85 -9.09
C PRO A 8 9.51 -9.58 -7.76
N LEU A 9 9.25 -8.31 -7.42
CA LEU A 9 8.36 -7.93 -6.32
C LEU A 9 6.86 -8.06 -6.67
N PHE A 10 6.53 -8.27 -7.95
CA PHE A 10 5.18 -8.56 -8.46
C PHE A 10 5.04 -10.02 -8.93
N ALA A 11 6.00 -10.89 -8.59
CA ALA A 11 6.11 -12.25 -9.12
C ALA A 11 4.99 -13.21 -8.71
N THR A 12 4.03 -12.82 -7.87
CA THR A 12 2.81 -13.59 -7.68
C THR A 12 1.61 -12.67 -7.51
N ARG A 13 0.98 -12.28 -8.63
CA ARG A 13 -0.50 -12.25 -8.60
C ARG A 13 -0.91 -13.63 -8.08
N PRO A 14 -1.67 -13.74 -6.97
CA PRO A 14 -2.27 -15.02 -6.64
C PRO A 14 -3.04 -15.48 -7.88
N ALA A 15 -2.64 -16.62 -8.46
CA ALA A 15 -3.26 -17.15 -9.67
C ALA A 15 -4.74 -17.53 -9.46
N ALA A 16 -5.20 -17.50 -8.21
CA ALA A 16 -6.57 -17.69 -7.79
C ALA A 16 -6.96 -16.58 -6.82
N SER A 17 -8.22 -16.14 -6.86
CA SER A 17 -8.79 -15.30 -5.80
C SER A 17 -8.43 -15.87 -4.43
N PRO A 18 -8.04 -15.03 -3.45
CA PRO A 18 -7.70 -15.53 -2.13
C PRO A 18 -8.84 -16.38 -1.55
N ALA A 19 -8.49 -17.48 -0.90
CA ALA A 19 -9.45 -18.40 -0.26
C ALA A 19 -10.15 -17.74 0.95
N VAL A 20 -9.64 -16.60 1.40
CA VAL A 20 -10.22 -15.79 2.46
C VAL A 20 -11.02 -14.67 1.80
N ARG A 21 -12.33 -14.65 2.10
CA ARG A 21 -13.29 -13.67 1.56
C ARG A 21 -14.24 -13.10 2.61
N ASP A 22 -14.14 -13.61 3.83
CA ASP A 22 -14.96 -13.21 4.97
C ASP A 22 -14.22 -13.54 6.28
N VAL A 23 -14.78 -13.09 7.40
CA VAL A 23 -14.18 -13.29 8.73
C VAL A 23 -14.16 -14.76 9.13
N ARG A 24 -15.13 -15.56 8.67
CA ARG A 24 -15.20 -17.00 8.98
C ARG A 24 -14.03 -17.74 8.34
N SER A 25 -13.81 -17.55 7.04
CA SER A 25 -12.70 -18.09 6.28
C SER A 25 -11.36 -17.57 6.79
N PHE A 26 -11.28 -16.28 7.19
CA PHE A 26 -10.10 -15.71 7.85
C PHE A 26 -9.77 -16.43 9.17
N ASN A 27 -10.78 -16.66 10.01
CA ASN A 27 -10.62 -17.36 11.29
C ASN A 27 -10.21 -18.83 11.12
N SER A 28 -10.73 -19.51 10.09
CA SER A 28 -10.43 -20.93 9.84
C SER A 28 -9.21 -21.19 8.97
N ALA A 29 -8.66 -20.17 8.29
CA ALA A 29 -7.53 -20.35 7.37
C ALA A 29 -6.28 -20.89 8.09
N PRO A 30 -5.46 -21.74 7.44
CA PRO A 30 -4.19 -22.19 8.00
C PRO A 30 -3.29 -20.99 8.33
N ALA A 31 -2.75 -20.98 9.57
CA ALA A 31 -2.02 -19.82 10.09
C ALA A 31 -0.84 -19.40 9.19
N GLU A 32 -0.10 -20.36 8.64
CA GLU A 32 1.03 -20.10 7.76
C GLU A 32 0.61 -19.48 6.41
N GLN A 33 -0.46 -19.98 5.81
CA GLN A 33 -1.00 -19.45 4.55
C GLN A 33 -1.51 -18.02 4.74
N LEU A 34 -2.26 -17.77 5.81
CA LEU A 34 -2.78 -16.44 6.12
C LEU A 34 -1.65 -15.47 6.48
N THR A 35 -0.65 -15.91 7.25
CA THR A 35 0.55 -15.09 7.54
C THR A 35 1.26 -14.72 6.25
N THR A 36 1.43 -15.67 5.32
CA THR A 36 2.10 -15.44 4.04
C THR A 36 1.33 -14.40 3.21
N LEU A 37 0.02 -14.59 3.04
CA LEU A 37 -0.85 -13.65 2.33
C LEU A 37 -0.78 -12.23 2.94
N LEU A 38 -0.95 -12.12 4.25
CA LEU A 38 -0.91 -10.83 4.93
C LEU A 38 0.48 -10.18 4.87
N SER A 39 1.56 -10.96 4.92
CA SER A 39 2.94 -10.44 4.78
C SER A 39 3.15 -9.78 3.42
N PHE A 40 2.61 -10.36 2.36
CA PHE A 40 2.63 -9.75 1.03
C PHE A 40 1.80 -8.46 0.99
N MET A 41 0.62 -8.45 1.62
CA MET A 41 -0.27 -7.29 1.62
C MET A 41 0.29 -6.11 2.43
N THR A 42 0.86 -6.36 3.60
CA THR A 42 1.33 -5.31 4.51
C THR A 42 2.83 -5.00 4.40
N ALA A 43 3.57 -5.79 3.61
CA ALA A 43 5.03 -5.76 3.56
C ALA A 43 5.72 -6.03 4.93
N SER A 44 5.03 -6.65 5.90
CA SER A 44 5.62 -7.08 7.17
C SER A 44 5.08 -8.42 7.65
N ARG A 45 6.00 -9.34 7.89
CA ARG A 45 5.70 -10.66 8.45
C ARG A 45 5.32 -10.58 9.93
N GLU A 46 5.95 -9.68 10.67
CA GLU A 46 5.72 -9.44 12.09
C GLU A 46 4.30 -8.90 12.32
N LEU A 47 3.88 -7.92 11.52
CA LEU A 47 2.51 -7.41 11.53
C LEU A 47 1.50 -8.51 11.17
N ALA A 48 1.76 -9.25 10.08
CA ALA A 48 0.92 -10.35 9.65
C ALA A 48 0.75 -11.43 10.74
N ARG A 49 1.83 -11.84 11.40
CA ARG A 49 1.80 -12.82 12.51
C ARG A 49 0.95 -12.31 13.67
N THR A 50 1.10 -11.04 14.04
CA THR A 50 0.34 -10.43 15.15
C THR A 50 -1.16 -10.49 14.87
N ILE A 51 -1.58 -10.15 13.64
CA ILE A 51 -2.98 -10.25 13.22
C ILE A 51 -3.46 -11.72 13.21
N VAL A 52 -2.65 -12.67 12.76
CA VAL A 52 -3.03 -14.10 12.69
C VAL A 52 -3.17 -14.73 14.07
N VAL A 53 -2.32 -14.34 15.02
CA VAL A 53 -2.36 -14.83 16.42
C VAL A 53 -3.58 -14.30 17.17
N GLY A 54 -4.07 -13.10 16.84
CA GLY A 54 -5.24 -12.49 17.49
C GLY A 54 -6.59 -13.14 17.18
N ARG A 55 -6.62 -14.18 16.32
CA ARG A 55 -7.85 -14.92 15.99
C ARG A 55 -8.36 -15.72 17.20
N PRO A 56 -9.69 -15.97 17.30
CA PRO A 56 -10.73 -15.58 16.33
C PRO A 56 -11.21 -14.13 16.52
N TYR A 57 -11.54 -13.48 15.41
CA TYR A 57 -12.22 -12.17 15.38
C TYR A 57 -13.74 -12.33 15.25
N LEU A 58 -14.55 -11.43 15.82
CA LEU A 58 -16.01 -11.54 15.71
C LEU A 58 -16.48 -11.10 14.33
N ASP A 59 -15.95 -9.98 13.83
CA ASP A 59 -16.32 -9.39 12.55
C ASP A 59 -15.11 -8.75 11.85
N ALA A 60 -15.35 -8.08 10.72
CA ALA A 60 -14.29 -7.50 9.91
C ALA A 60 -13.69 -6.24 10.56
N ALA A 61 -14.51 -5.49 11.30
CA ALA A 61 -14.08 -4.30 12.04
C ALA A 61 -13.07 -4.67 13.14
N ASP A 62 -13.25 -5.83 13.78
CA ASP A 62 -12.27 -6.38 14.72
C ASP A 62 -10.92 -6.67 14.07
N VAL A 63 -10.91 -7.23 12.86
CA VAL A 63 -9.67 -7.50 12.10
C VAL A 63 -8.96 -6.17 11.78
N TYR A 64 -9.69 -5.16 11.33
CA TYR A 64 -9.13 -3.84 11.00
C TYR A 64 -8.55 -3.17 12.25
N SER A 65 -9.28 -3.21 13.35
CA SER A 65 -8.86 -2.63 14.62
C SER A 65 -7.64 -3.35 15.19
N ALA A 66 -7.55 -4.68 15.05
CA ALA A 66 -6.38 -5.45 15.45
C ALA A 66 -5.16 -5.12 14.58
N ALA A 67 -5.34 -4.97 13.27
CA ALA A 67 -4.27 -4.59 12.35
C ALA A 67 -3.74 -3.16 12.63
N SER A 68 -4.64 -2.21 12.85
CA SER A 68 -4.31 -0.83 13.26
C SER A 68 -3.49 -0.81 14.55
N ARG A 69 -4.00 -1.45 15.63
CA ARG A 69 -3.28 -1.54 16.90
C ARG A 69 -1.92 -2.21 16.77
N ALA A 70 -1.84 -3.28 15.99
CA ALA A 70 -0.58 -3.98 15.75
C ALA A 70 0.42 -3.08 15.03
N LEU A 71 -0.01 -2.33 14.01
CA LEU A 71 0.86 -1.41 13.28
C LEU A 71 1.41 -0.30 14.19
N VAL A 72 0.55 0.40 14.94
CA VAL A 72 0.97 1.54 15.77
C VAL A 72 1.81 1.15 16.99
N THR A 73 1.86 -0.15 17.33
CA THR A 73 2.68 -0.68 18.42
C THR A 73 3.97 -1.34 17.94
N LEU A 74 4.21 -1.41 16.63
CA LEU A 74 5.48 -1.88 16.11
C LEU A 74 6.63 -0.96 16.53
N PRO A 75 7.80 -1.52 16.90
CA PRO A 75 9.03 -0.76 17.02
C PRO A 75 9.33 0.04 15.75
N THR A 76 9.84 1.26 15.91
CA THR A 76 10.18 2.17 14.80
C THR A 76 11.00 1.49 13.68
N PRO A 77 12.05 0.68 13.96
CA PRO A 77 12.80 0.02 12.89
C PRO A 77 11.97 -0.95 12.03
N LEU A 78 10.92 -1.57 12.59
CA LEU A 78 10.02 -2.41 11.81
C LEU A 78 9.06 -1.58 10.96
N LEU A 79 8.61 -0.42 11.46
CA LEU A 79 7.81 0.52 10.67
C LEU A 79 8.62 1.12 9.52
N GLU A 80 9.87 1.52 9.78
CA GLU A 80 10.82 1.97 8.75
C GLU A 80 11.03 0.87 7.71
N GLY A 81 11.25 -0.38 8.13
CA GLY A 81 11.35 -1.52 7.21
C GLY A 81 10.11 -1.74 6.34
N ILE A 82 8.90 -1.47 6.86
CA ILE A 82 7.67 -1.49 6.05
C ILE A 82 7.69 -0.35 5.04
N VAL A 83 8.00 0.88 5.47
CA VAL A 83 8.06 2.06 4.60
C VAL A 83 9.09 1.87 3.50
N ASP A 84 10.29 1.38 3.82
CA ASP A 84 11.38 1.13 2.87
C ASP A 84 11.08 -0.02 1.89
N ALA A 85 10.19 -0.95 2.28
CA ALA A 85 9.69 -1.97 1.36
C ALA A 85 8.69 -1.41 0.33
N HIS A 86 8.19 -0.18 0.52
CA HIS A 86 7.47 0.55 -0.52
C HIS A 86 8.48 1.20 -1.47
N ARG A 87 8.16 1.29 -2.76
CA ARG A 87 9.00 2.08 -3.66
C ARG A 87 8.57 3.54 -3.61
N PRO A 88 9.47 4.52 -3.84
CA PRO A 88 9.21 5.94 -3.61
C PRO A 88 7.99 6.52 -4.33
N VAL A 89 7.69 6.03 -5.55
CA VAL A 89 6.52 6.42 -6.39
C VAL A 89 6.02 5.27 -7.26
N ASP A 90 6.87 4.28 -7.56
CA ASP A 90 6.54 3.06 -8.34
C ASP A 90 5.41 2.19 -7.75
N ARG A 91 4.76 2.64 -6.68
CA ARG A 91 3.60 1.98 -6.08
C ARG A 91 2.38 2.89 -5.95
N VAL A 92 2.29 3.95 -6.75
CA VAL A 92 0.98 4.37 -7.25
C VAL A 92 0.73 3.53 -8.49
N PRO A 93 0.16 2.30 -8.37
CA PRO A 93 0.17 1.33 -9.47
C PRO A 93 -0.53 1.89 -10.71
N LEU A 94 -1.48 2.81 -10.49
CA LEU A 94 -2.18 3.54 -11.52
C LEU A 94 -1.29 4.45 -12.37
N VAL A 95 -0.27 5.10 -11.81
CA VAL A 95 0.60 6.02 -12.57
C VAL A 95 1.58 5.22 -13.43
N GLU A 96 2.16 4.14 -12.91
CA GLU A 96 2.99 3.24 -13.72
C GLU A 96 2.19 2.54 -14.82
N ASP A 97 1.01 2.02 -14.51
CA ASP A 97 0.12 1.39 -15.49
C ASP A 97 -0.30 2.40 -16.58
N ALA A 98 -0.55 3.66 -16.20
CA ALA A 98 -0.89 4.72 -17.12
C ALA A 98 0.29 5.15 -18.00
N TRP A 99 1.51 5.20 -17.44
CA TRP A 99 2.74 5.42 -18.21
C TRP A 99 2.97 4.31 -19.24
N MET A 100 2.86 3.04 -18.82
CA MET A 100 2.95 1.88 -19.72
C MET A 100 1.87 1.89 -20.81
N ALA A 101 0.70 2.49 -20.53
CA ALA A 101 -0.38 2.69 -21.48
C ALA A 101 -0.24 3.97 -22.34
N GLY A 102 0.83 4.75 -22.19
CA GLY A 102 1.08 5.99 -22.93
C GLY A 102 0.19 7.17 -22.53
N LYS A 103 -0.42 7.12 -21.35
CA LYS A 103 -1.31 8.18 -20.81
C LYS A 103 -0.58 9.18 -19.90
N VAL A 104 0.65 8.85 -19.52
CA VAL A 104 1.57 9.69 -18.73
C VAL A 104 2.87 9.77 -19.52
N SER A 105 3.43 10.97 -19.68
CA SER A 105 4.72 11.14 -20.37
C SER A 105 5.89 10.68 -19.51
N ASP A 106 7.03 10.41 -20.15
CA ASP A 106 8.29 10.13 -19.44
C ASP A 106 8.67 11.29 -18.51
N ASP A 107 8.48 12.54 -18.96
CA ASP A 107 8.77 13.74 -18.17
C ASP A 107 7.90 13.81 -16.90
N GLN A 108 6.58 13.58 -17.02
CA GLN A 108 5.68 13.59 -15.86
C GLN A 108 6.04 12.51 -14.83
N LEU A 109 6.40 11.32 -15.29
CA LEU A 109 6.83 10.24 -14.41
C LEU A 109 8.19 10.54 -13.76
N SER A 110 9.11 11.14 -14.52
CA SER A 110 10.43 11.55 -14.03
C SER A 110 10.31 12.62 -12.95
N ASP A 111 9.53 13.67 -13.20
CA ASP A 111 9.30 14.78 -12.26
C ASP A 111 8.72 14.27 -10.94
N LEU A 112 7.73 13.37 -11.00
CA LEU A 112 7.11 12.79 -9.80
C LEU A 112 8.11 11.94 -9.00
N ARG A 113 8.95 11.15 -9.69
CA ARG A 113 10.01 10.36 -9.05
C ARG A 113 11.07 11.24 -8.40
N GLU A 114 11.50 12.29 -9.08
CA GLU A 114 12.46 13.25 -8.54
C GLU A 114 11.90 13.95 -7.30
N ALA A 115 10.64 14.39 -7.32
CA ALA A 115 9.98 14.99 -6.17
C ALA A 115 9.96 14.05 -4.96
N ALA A 116 9.63 12.77 -5.15
CA ALA A 116 9.62 11.79 -4.06
C ALA A 116 11.01 11.41 -3.54
N LEU A 117 12.03 11.40 -4.40
CA LEU A 117 13.42 11.25 -3.97
C LEU A 117 13.87 12.46 -3.16
N GLY A 118 13.51 13.67 -3.60
CA GLY A 118 13.73 14.91 -2.84
C GLY A 118 13.04 14.88 -1.48
N TYR A 119 11.80 14.37 -1.41
CA TYR A 119 11.10 14.11 -0.17
C TYR A 119 11.88 13.17 0.75
N ALA A 120 12.30 12.01 0.24
CA ALA A 120 13.01 11.02 1.03
C ALA A 120 14.34 11.56 1.58
N ALA A 121 15.07 12.34 0.78
CA ALA A 121 16.30 12.99 1.21
C ALA A 121 16.05 14.04 2.31
N ALA A 122 14.95 14.78 2.25
CA ALA A 122 14.62 15.82 3.23
C ALA A 122 14.03 15.27 4.54
N GLN A 123 13.17 14.25 4.46
CA GLN A 123 12.44 13.71 5.60
C GLN A 123 13.08 12.46 6.22
N GLY A 124 14.04 11.84 5.52
CA GLY A 124 14.75 10.65 5.99
C GLY A 124 13.97 9.34 5.85
N HIS A 125 12.83 9.34 5.14
CA HIS A 125 12.02 8.15 4.87
C HIS A 125 11.23 8.30 3.57
N LEU A 126 10.80 7.18 2.99
CA LEU A 126 10.03 7.21 1.74
C LEU A 126 8.66 7.86 1.89
N PHE A 127 8.18 8.43 0.78
CA PHE A 127 6.84 8.99 0.67
C PHE A 127 5.81 7.86 0.51
N ILE A 128 4.76 7.92 1.32
CA ILE A 128 3.58 7.04 1.16
C ILE A 128 2.38 7.93 0.83
N ALA A 129 1.87 7.78 -0.40
CA ALA A 129 0.70 8.48 -0.88
C ALA A 129 -0.55 8.09 -0.09
N ASP A 130 -1.45 9.05 0.13
CA ASP A 130 -2.77 8.76 0.68
C ASP A 130 -3.52 7.78 -0.26
N PRO A 131 -4.01 6.63 0.25
CA PRO A 131 -4.89 5.73 -0.49
C PRO A 131 -6.10 6.40 -1.16
N ALA A 132 -6.61 7.50 -0.59
CA ALA A 132 -7.69 8.27 -1.19
C ALA A 132 -7.27 8.94 -2.52
N VAL A 133 -6.01 9.34 -2.66
CA VAL A 133 -5.49 10.06 -3.84
C VAL A 133 -5.42 9.14 -5.06
N TRP A 134 -4.95 7.91 -4.89
CA TRP A 134 -4.82 6.96 -5.99
C TRP A 134 -6.02 6.01 -6.11
N GLY A 135 -7.16 6.39 -5.54
CA GLY A 135 -8.47 6.04 -6.05
C GLY A 135 -8.72 4.56 -6.32
N SER A 136 -9.15 3.87 -5.25
CA SER A 136 -10.14 2.78 -5.22
C SER A 136 -9.65 1.51 -4.50
N PRO A 137 -10.55 0.79 -3.78
CA PRO A 137 -10.25 -0.55 -3.26
C PRO A 137 -9.70 -1.52 -4.34
N GLU A 138 -10.03 -1.28 -5.62
CA GLU A 138 -9.51 -2.01 -6.78
C GLU A 138 -8.01 -1.79 -6.98
N ALA A 139 -7.54 -0.55 -6.89
CA ALA A 139 -6.12 -0.24 -6.98
C ALA A 139 -5.35 -0.88 -5.80
N VAL A 140 -5.98 -0.91 -4.62
CA VAL A 140 -5.45 -1.55 -3.42
C VAL A 140 -5.36 -3.07 -3.57
N THR A 141 -6.14 -3.65 -4.48
CA THR A 141 -6.22 -5.09 -4.72
C THR A 141 -5.66 -5.57 -6.03
N MET A 142 -4.93 -4.71 -6.75
CA MET A 142 -4.30 -5.07 -8.02
C MET A 142 -5.33 -5.55 -9.07
N ILE A 143 -6.59 -5.16 -8.92
CA ILE A 143 -7.68 -5.42 -9.86
C ILE A 143 -7.82 -4.17 -10.73
N PRO A 144 -7.80 -4.27 -12.07
CA PRO A 144 -8.01 -3.10 -12.93
C PRO A 144 -9.37 -2.46 -12.63
N PRO A 145 -9.43 -1.15 -12.31
CA PRO A 145 -10.70 -0.49 -12.07
C PRO A 145 -11.54 -0.47 -13.36
N ARG A 146 -12.87 -0.60 -13.24
CA ARG A 146 -13.80 -0.45 -14.38
C ARG A 146 -13.84 0.99 -14.92
N THR A 147 -13.59 1.95 -14.03
CA THR A 147 -13.41 3.38 -14.28
C THR A 147 -12.31 3.86 -13.32
N GLY A 148 -11.12 4.10 -13.84
CA GLY A 148 -9.99 4.60 -13.03
C GLY A 148 -10.13 6.10 -12.75
N PRO A 149 -9.45 6.62 -11.72
CA PRO A 149 -9.36 8.06 -11.50
C PRO A 149 -8.66 8.75 -12.69
N ASP A 150 -8.89 10.06 -12.84
CA ASP A 150 -8.13 10.87 -13.78
C ASP A 150 -6.66 10.89 -13.34
N ILE A 151 -5.80 10.26 -14.14
CA ILE A 151 -4.38 10.08 -13.80
C ILE A 151 -3.65 11.42 -13.72
N GLY A 152 -4.05 12.44 -14.51
CA GLY A 152 -3.48 13.77 -14.38
C GLY A 152 -3.74 14.35 -13.00
N ALA A 153 -4.99 14.29 -12.54
CA ALA A 153 -5.37 14.72 -11.20
C ALA A 153 -4.69 13.91 -10.07
N VAL A 154 -4.42 12.62 -10.29
CA VAL A 154 -3.65 11.79 -9.33
C VAL A 154 -2.20 12.28 -9.24
N ILE A 155 -1.54 12.54 -10.36
CA ILE A 155 -0.16 13.03 -10.39
C ILE A 155 -0.07 14.39 -9.69
N ASP A 156 -0.98 15.31 -10.02
CA ASP A 156 -1.02 16.64 -9.41
C ASP A 156 -1.22 16.55 -7.89
N ALA A 157 -2.20 15.74 -7.43
CA ALA A 157 -2.47 15.56 -6.01
C ALA A 157 -1.30 14.92 -5.25
N VAL A 158 -0.59 13.96 -5.86
CA VAL A 158 0.62 13.37 -5.24
C VAL A 158 1.74 14.42 -5.16
N GLY A 159 1.96 15.20 -6.22
CA GLY A 159 2.96 16.27 -6.24
C GLY A 159 2.68 17.34 -5.18
N GLU A 160 1.43 17.82 -5.10
CA GLU A 160 1.00 18.79 -4.08
C GLU A 160 1.20 18.27 -2.65
N ASP A 161 0.92 16.97 -2.42
CA ASP A 161 1.09 16.36 -1.11
C ASP A 161 2.57 16.21 -0.73
N ILE A 162 3.44 15.84 -1.68
CA ILE A 162 4.90 15.86 -1.48
C ILE A 162 5.36 17.26 -1.07
N ASP A 163 4.98 18.29 -1.84
CA ASP A 163 5.37 19.68 -1.59
C ASP A 163 4.86 20.22 -0.25
N ARG A 164 3.65 19.81 0.13
CA ARG A 164 3.05 20.17 1.43
C ARG A 164 3.82 19.51 2.57
N ARG A 165 4.13 18.22 2.46
CA ARG A 165 4.80 17.47 3.54
C ARG A 165 6.28 17.81 3.67
N LEU A 166 6.95 18.25 2.61
CA LEU A 166 8.31 18.81 2.67
C LEU A 166 8.43 20.01 3.64
N ARG A 167 7.34 20.74 3.87
CA ARG A 167 7.29 21.90 4.78
C ARG A 167 6.96 21.52 6.23
N LEU A 168 6.63 20.25 6.50
CA LEU A 168 6.29 19.79 7.83
C LEU A 168 7.54 19.45 8.64
N PRO A 169 7.49 19.59 9.98
CA PRO A 169 8.47 18.96 10.86
C PRO A 169 8.51 17.45 10.63
N GLY A 170 9.70 16.83 10.67
CA GLY A 170 9.87 15.41 10.35
C GLY A 170 8.99 14.46 11.15
N ALA A 171 8.74 14.75 12.43
CA ALA A 171 7.81 13.96 13.25
C ALA A 171 6.36 13.98 12.73
N GLN A 172 5.91 15.10 12.17
CA GLN A 172 4.56 15.23 11.59
C GLN A 172 4.49 14.56 10.21
N ALA A 173 5.53 14.71 9.40
CA ALA A 173 5.65 14.01 8.12
C ALA A 173 5.62 12.48 8.31
N TRP A 174 6.36 11.99 9.31
CA TRP A 174 6.36 10.59 9.71
C TRP A 174 4.98 10.11 10.20
N ALA A 175 4.31 10.88 11.06
CA ALA A 175 2.98 10.53 11.55
C ALA A 175 1.96 10.39 10.40
N LEU A 176 2.02 11.27 9.39
CA LEU A 176 1.20 11.16 8.18
C LEU A 176 1.53 9.91 7.37
N THR A 177 2.82 9.60 7.19
CA THR A 177 3.24 8.36 6.52
C THR A 177 2.68 7.12 7.21
N VAL A 178 2.75 7.05 8.54
CA VAL A 178 2.19 5.93 9.32
C VAL A 178 0.66 5.87 9.17
N ALA A 179 -0.04 7.01 9.22
CA ALA A 179 -1.49 7.06 9.02
C ALA A 179 -1.91 6.57 7.63
N HIS A 180 -1.16 6.91 6.58
CA HIS A 180 -1.46 6.47 5.23
C HIS A 180 -1.16 4.98 5.03
N LEU A 181 -0.12 4.46 5.69
CA LEU A 181 0.17 3.04 5.74
C LEU A 181 -0.96 2.26 6.47
N GLU A 182 -1.48 2.80 7.57
CA GLU A 182 -2.62 2.25 8.29
C GLU A 182 -3.86 2.17 7.39
N GLU A 183 -4.20 3.27 6.73
CA GLU A 183 -5.35 3.33 5.82
C GLU A 183 -5.17 2.39 4.62
N SER A 184 -3.95 2.29 4.07
CA SER A 184 -3.62 1.34 2.99
C SER A 184 -3.88 -0.09 3.45
N ASN A 185 -3.40 -0.47 4.63
CA ASN A 185 -3.62 -1.79 5.20
C ASN A 185 -5.11 -2.06 5.47
N ARG A 186 -5.85 -1.07 5.95
CA ARG A 186 -7.30 -1.17 6.16
C ARG A 186 -8.04 -1.46 4.85
N GLN A 187 -7.77 -0.71 3.78
CA GLN A 187 -8.42 -0.91 2.49
C GLN A 187 -8.09 -2.28 1.86
N LYS A 188 -6.86 -2.78 2.07
CA LYS A 188 -6.47 -4.15 1.65
C LYS A 188 -7.30 -5.21 2.37
N LEU A 189 -7.51 -5.04 3.68
CA LEU A 189 -8.31 -5.96 4.49
C LEU A 189 -9.80 -5.86 4.18
N VAL A 190 -10.33 -4.66 3.93
CA VAL A 190 -11.71 -4.47 3.43
C VAL A 190 -11.92 -5.27 2.17
N THR A 191 -11.02 -5.13 1.21
CA THR A 191 -11.19 -5.83 -0.05
C THR A 191 -10.99 -7.35 0.07
N LEU A 192 -10.20 -7.80 1.04
CA LEU A 192 -10.05 -9.23 1.34
C LEU A 192 -11.29 -9.82 2.02
N LEU A 193 -12.03 -9.05 2.83
CA LEU A 193 -13.08 -9.58 3.71
C LEU A 193 -14.52 -9.25 3.28
N GLU A 194 -14.68 -8.33 2.32
CA GLU A 194 -16.00 -7.80 1.93
C GLU A 194 -16.28 -7.88 0.42
N ARG A 195 -15.47 -8.63 -0.35
CA ARG A 195 -15.70 -8.90 -1.79
C ARG A 195 -15.75 -10.40 -2.09
#